data_AF-A0A536KXP8-F1
#
_entry.id   AF-A0A536KXP8-F1
#
_cell.length_a   1.000
_cell.length_b   1.000
_cell.length_c   1.000
_cell.angle_alpha   90.00
_cell.angle_beta   90.00
_cell.angle_gamma   90.00
#
_symmetry.space_group_name_H-M   'P 1'
#
loop_
_entity.id
_entity.type
_entity.pdbx_description
1 polymer ?
#
loop_
_entity_poly.entity_id
_entity_poly.type
_entity_poly.pdbx_seq_one_letter_code
_entity_poly.pdbx_strand_id
1 'polypeptide(L)'
;MRGRGRRRRQPAEGLSEGVPNIVRQLRKAHQGKRIELTVTNMQELDQALTAKVNVLHLENFPPGQVRQAIALVQGRAKVEVTGKVGLDNARAYALAGVDYISVSQLTQSVKAFDFSFRVSR
;
A
#
# COMPACT_ATOMS: atom_id res chain seq x y z
N MET A 1 8.06 -33.33 -3.56
CA MET A 1 8.54 -31.96 -3.34
C MET A 1 7.86 -31.03 -4.33
N ARG A 2 6.85 -30.25 -3.92
CA ARG A 2 6.12 -29.31 -4.81
C ARG A 2 6.84 -27.96 -4.82
N GLY A 3 7.42 -27.61 -5.97
CA GLY A 3 8.09 -26.33 -6.18
C GLY A 3 7.15 -25.15 -5.96
N ARG A 4 7.56 -24.21 -5.10
CA ARG A 4 6.87 -22.93 -4.93
C ARG A 4 6.98 -22.15 -6.24
N GLY A 5 5.90 -22.14 -7.01
CA GLY A 5 5.77 -21.26 -8.17
C GLY A 5 5.96 -19.82 -7.73
N ARG A 6 7.03 -19.17 -8.20
CA ARG A 6 7.19 -17.71 -8.10
C ARG A 6 5.99 -17.10 -8.82
N ARG A 7 5.00 -16.60 -8.07
CA ARG A 7 3.93 -15.78 -8.63
C ARG A 7 4.60 -14.55 -9.24
N ARG A 8 4.73 -14.55 -10.57
CA ARG A 8 5.04 -13.34 -11.33
C ARG A 8 3.96 -12.32 -10.96
N ARG A 9 4.33 -11.16 -10.42
CA ARG A 9 3.42 -10.02 -10.34
C ARG A 9 2.98 -9.77 -11.77
N GLN A 10 1.72 -10.04 -12.09
CA GLN A 10 1.12 -9.51 -13.31
C GLN A 10 1.27 -7.99 -13.22
N PRO A 11 1.79 -7.32 -14.27
CA PRO A 11 1.68 -5.87 -14.35
C PRO A 11 0.19 -5.51 -14.19
N ALA A 12 -0.09 -4.38 -13.53
CA ALA A 12 -1.45 -3.84 -13.43
C ALA A 12 -1.94 -3.49 -14.84
N GLU A 13 -2.39 -4.50 -15.59
CA GLU A 13 -3.31 -4.32 -16.69
C GLU A 13 -4.49 -3.59 -16.08
N GLY A 14 -4.64 -2.33 -16.50
CA GLY A 14 -5.56 -1.38 -15.92
C GLY A 14 -6.92 -2.01 -15.68
N LEU A 15 -7.60 -1.54 -14.64
CA LEU A 15 -8.93 -1.94 -14.19
C LEU A 15 -9.95 -1.79 -15.33
N SER A 16 -9.90 -2.66 -16.33
CA SER A 16 -10.61 -2.56 -17.61
C SER A 16 -12.12 -2.74 -17.43
N GLU A 17 -12.51 -3.43 -16.36
CA GLU A 17 -13.90 -3.54 -15.89
C GLU A 17 -14.32 -2.42 -14.92
N GLY A 18 -13.40 -1.52 -14.54
CA GLY A 18 -13.57 -0.48 -13.53
C GLY A 18 -13.53 -1.00 -12.08
N VAL A 19 -12.91 -0.24 -11.17
CA VAL A 19 -12.81 -0.60 -9.73
C VAL A 19 -14.17 -0.99 -9.11
N PRO A 20 -15.29 -0.27 -9.37
CA PRO A 20 -16.56 -0.60 -8.71
C PRO A 20 -17.08 -1.99 -9.04
N ASN A 21 -16.88 -2.48 -10.27
CA ASN A 21 -17.32 -3.83 -10.65
C ASN A 21 -16.54 -4.91 -9.91
N ILE A 22 -15.21 -4.78 -9.88
CA ILE A 22 -14.31 -5.74 -9.22
C ILE A 22 -14.62 -5.80 -7.72
N VAL A 23 -14.76 -4.65 -7.06
CA VAL A 23 -15.10 -4.59 -5.63
C VAL A 23 -16.46 -5.23 -5.34
N ARG A 24 -17.46 -5.03 -6.20
CA ARG A 24 -18.77 -5.67 -6.08
C ARG A 24 -18.67 -7.20 -6.16
N GLN A 25 -17.92 -7.72 -7.12
CA GLN A 25 -17.70 -9.16 -7.27
C GLN A 25 -16.98 -9.76 -6.05
N LEU A 26 -15.93 -9.09 -5.57
CA LEU A 26 -15.18 -9.52 -4.38
C LEU A 26 -16.06 -9.56 -3.13
N ARG A 27 -16.92 -8.56 -2.91
CA ARG A 27 -17.86 -8.57 -1.77
C ARG A 27 -18.84 -9.74 -1.84
N LYS A 28 -19.31 -10.10 -3.03
CA LYS A 28 -20.21 -11.23 -3.23
C LYS A 28 -19.51 -12.56 -2.94
N ALA A 29 -18.26 -12.72 -3.40
CA ALA A 29 -17.48 -13.94 -3.25
C ALA A 29 -16.88 -14.12 -1.84
N HIS A 30 -16.58 -13.03 -1.14
CA HIS A 30 -15.83 -13.04 0.11
C HIS A 30 -16.49 -12.16 1.18
N GLN A 31 -17.68 -12.56 1.62
CA GLN A 31 -18.46 -11.83 2.62
C GLN A 31 -17.68 -11.61 3.93
N GLY A 32 -17.77 -10.40 4.49
CA GLY A 32 -17.12 -10.02 5.74
C GLY A 32 -15.60 -9.79 5.67
N LYS A 33 -14.96 -10.01 4.52
CA LYS A 33 -13.54 -9.68 4.34
C LYS A 33 -13.35 -8.20 4.01
N ARG A 34 -12.28 -7.62 4.53
CA ARG A 34 -11.82 -6.28 4.13
C ARG A 34 -11.27 -6.32 2.72
N ILE A 35 -11.52 -5.27 1.96
CA ILE A 35 -10.97 -5.06 0.63
C ILE A 35 -9.97 -3.93 0.71
N GLU A 36 -8.74 -4.24 0.30
CA GLU A 36 -7.65 -3.29 0.18
C GLU A 36 -7.31 -3.13 -1.29
N LEU A 37 -7.00 -1.90 -1.70
CA LEU A 37 -6.71 -1.59 -3.10
C LEU A 37 -5.53 -0.63 -3.21
N THR A 38 -4.61 -0.97 -4.12
CA THR A 38 -3.54 -0.07 -4.56
C THR A 38 -4.01 0.79 -5.71
N VAL A 39 -3.71 2.08 -5.62
CA VAL A 39 -3.99 3.07 -6.66
C VAL A 39 -2.73 3.86 -6.99
N THR A 40 -2.61 4.24 -8.24
CA THR A 40 -1.42 4.92 -8.80
C THR A 40 -1.71 6.37 -9.21
N ASN A 41 -2.98 6.78 -9.20
CA ASN A 41 -3.40 8.13 -9.57
C ASN A 41 -4.74 8.53 -8.89
N MET A 42 -5.08 9.82 -8.99
CA MET A 42 -6.27 10.39 -8.33
C MET A 42 -7.60 9.89 -8.93
N GLN A 43 -7.62 9.46 -10.20
CA GLN A 43 -8.82 8.91 -10.83
C GLN A 43 -9.16 7.54 -10.26
N GLU A 44 -8.16 6.67 -10.11
CA GLU A 44 -8.32 5.36 -9.44
C GLU A 44 -8.73 5.51 -7.98
N LEU A 45 -8.17 6.49 -7.28
CA LEU A 45 -8.56 6.85 -5.91
C LEU A 45 -10.06 7.17 -5.82
N ASP A 46 -10.58 8.00 -6.72
CA ASP A 46 -12.00 8.36 -6.75
C ASP A 46 -12.90 7.14 -7.01
N GLN A 47 -12.52 6.29 -7.97
CA GLN A 47 -13.23 5.05 -8.24
C GLN A 47 -13.23 4.10 -7.03
N ALA A 48 -12.11 4.02 -6.32
CA ALA A 48 -11.97 3.20 -5.12
C ALA A 48 -12.83 3.71 -3.95
N LEU A 49 -12.88 5.03 -3.77
CA LEU A 49 -13.75 5.68 -2.78
C LEU A 49 -15.24 5.44 -3.09
N THR A 50 -15.62 5.57 -4.37
CA THR A 50 -16.98 5.23 -4.83
C THR A 50 -17.33 3.77 -4.55
N ALA A 51 -16.37 2.87 -4.75
CA ALA A 51 -16.52 1.45 -4.44
C ALA A 51 -16.52 1.13 -2.93
N LYS A 52 -16.21 2.10 -2.07
CA LYS A 52 -16.14 1.98 -0.59
C LYS A 52 -15.09 0.96 -0.12
N VAL A 53 -13.90 0.96 -0.72
CA VAL A 53 -12.80 0.09 -0.24
C VAL A 53 -12.43 0.42 1.22
N ASN A 54 -11.90 -0.56 1.95
CA ASN A 54 -11.60 -0.38 3.37
C ASN A 54 -10.24 0.28 3.61
N VAL A 55 -9.24 -0.09 2.80
CA VAL A 55 -7.87 0.43 2.88
C VAL A 55 -7.42 0.81 1.47
N LEU A 56 -6.84 2.00 1.35
CA LEU A 56 -6.23 2.54 0.15
C LEU A 56 -4.72 2.56 0.29
N HIS A 57 -4.04 1.96 -0.67
CA HIS A 57 -2.59 2.00 -0.79
C HIS A 57 -2.22 2.96 -1.91
N LEU A 58 -1.66 4.12 -1.56
CA LEU A 58 -1.20 5.12 -2.52
C LEU A 58 0.22 4.77 -2.97
N GLU A 59 0.36 4.25 -4.19
CA GLU A 59 1.65 3.82 -4.73
C GLU A 59 2.39 4.99 -5.40
N ASN A 60 3.56 5.35 -4.85
CA ASN A 60 4.44 6.39 -5.38
C ASN A 60 3.84 7.80 -5.48
N PHE A 61 2.80 8.12 -4.71
CA PHE A 61 2.29 9.49 -4.61
C PHE A 61 3.30 10.38 -3.88
N PRO A 62 3.62 11.58 -4.38
CA PRO A 62 4.42 12.54 -3.63
C PRO A 62 3.63 13.10 -2.44
N PRO A 63 4.27 13.59 -1.35
CA PRO A 63 3.59 14.06 -0.14
C PRO A 63 2.52 15.15 -0.38
N GLY A 64 2.73 16.00 -1.39
CA GLY A 64 1.75 17.01 -1.80
C GLY A 64 0.44 16.40 -2.34
N GLN A 65 0.53 15.38 -3.19
CA GLN A 65 -0.64 14.66 -3.69
C GLN A 65 -1.27 13.79 -2.59
N VAL A 66 -0.47 13.25 -1.67
CA VAL A 66 -1.00 12.53 -0.52
C VAL A 66 -1.90 13.43 0.33
N ARG A 67 -1.52 14.70 0.58
CA ARG A 67 -2.41 15.65 1.29
C ARG A 67 -3.75 15.85 0.56
N GLN A 68 -3.71 15.98 -0.77
CA GLN A 68 -4.92 16.09 -1.59
C GLN A 68 -5.77 14.82 -1.49
N ALA A 69 -5.14 13.65 -1.57
CA ALA A 69 -5.80 12.36 -1.43
C ALA A 69 -6.47 12.24 -0.06
N ILE A 70 -5.78 12.55 1.04
CA ILE A 70 -6.35 12.53 2.40
C ILE A 70 -7.58 13.45 2.50
N ALA A 71 -7.51 14.66 1.92
CA ALA A 71 -8.63 15.59 1.88
C ALA A 71 -9.85 15.04 1.10
N LEU A 72 -9.63 14.19 0.10
CA LEU A 72 -10.72 13.48 -0.60
C LEU A 72 -11.22 12.25 0.18
N VAL A 73 -10.34 11.51 0.83
CA VAL A 73 -10.73 10.29 1.58
C VAL A 73 -11.67 10.65 2.71
N GLN A 74 -11.40 11.73 3.46
CA GLN A 74 -12.25 12.21 4.57
C GLN A 74 -12.63 11.10 5.57
N GLY A 75 -11.68 10.22 5.89
CA GLY A 75 -11.89 9.10 6.83
C GLY A 75 -12.76 7.95 6.31
N ARG A 76 -13.21 7.97 5.03
CA ARG A 76 -14.01 6.89 4.43
C ARG A 76 -13.25 5.57 4.26
N ALA A 77 -11.92 5.63 4.24
CA ALA A 77 -11.02 4.48 4.17
C ALA A 77 -9.74 4.79 4.95
N LYS A 78 -9.03 3.75 5.39
CA LYS A 78 -7.66 3.90 5.91
C LYS A 78 -6.69 4.12 4.76
N VAL A 79 -5.66 4.93 4.97
CA VAL A 79 -4.70 5.29 3.92
C VAL A 79 -3.30 4.86 4.32
N GLU A 80 -2.70 4.04 3.45
CA GLU A 80 -1.30 3.66 3.48
C GLU A 80 -0.58 4.28 2.28
N VAL A 81 0.64 4.77 2.49
CA VAL A 81 1.56 5.13 1.39
C VAL A 81 2.64 4.07 1.22
N THR A 82 3.00 3.81 -0.03
CA THR A 82 4.04 2.83 -0.37
C THR A 82 4.87 3.27 -1.57
N GLY A 83 6.03 2.66 -1.76
CA GLY A 83 6.98 2.97 -2.84
C GLY A 83 8.31 3.49 -2.31
N LYS A 84 8.79 4.60 -2.88
CA LYS A 84 10.06 5.25 -2.50
C LYS A 84 9.95 6.02 -1.16
N VAL A 85 9.54 5.34 -0.10
CA VAL A 85 9.43 5.90 1.26
C VAL A 85 10.56 5.36 2.13
N GLY A 86 11.23 6.27 2.84
CA GLY A 86 12.39 5.99 3.69
C GLY A 86 12.48 6.97 4.87
N LEU A 87 13.51 6.82 5.70
CA LEU A 87 13.70 7.67 6.89
C LEU A 87 13.78 9.17 6.58
N ASP A 88 14.32 9.52 5.40
CA ASP A 88 14.50 10.87 4.90
C ASP A 88 13.17 11.59 4.59
N ASN A 89 12.14 10.85 4.20
CA ASN A 89 10.87 11.42 3.75
C ASN A 89 9.62 10.93 4.51
N ALA A 90 9.74 9.91 5.38
CA ALA A 90 8.62 9.35 6.14
C ALA A 90 7.87 10.41 6.97
N ARG A 91 8.59 11.38 7.56
CA ARG A 91 7.98 12.48 8.31
C ARG A 91 7.02 13.32 7.45
N ALA A 92 7.39 13.58 6.19
CA ALA A 92 6.55 14.38 5.30
C ALA A 92 5.22 13.65 4.96
N TYR A 93 5.28 12.33 4.82
CA TYR A 93 4.08 11.50 4.62
C TYR A 93 3.23 11.41 5.89
N ALA A 94 3.83 11.23 7.06
CA ALA A 94 3.11 11.23 8.34
C ALA A 94 2.37 12.55 8.56
N LEU A 95 3.03 13.68 8.32
CA LEU A 95 2.41 15.01 8.40
C LEU A 95 1.35 15.26 7.31
N ALA A 96 1.35 14.50 6.23
CA ALA A 96 0.28 14.55 5.22
C ALA A 96 -1.03 13.92 5.71
N GLY A 97 -1.00 13.16 6.81
CA GLY A 97 -2.20 12.62 7.48
C GLY A 97 -2.54 11.17 7.12
N VAL A 98 -1.57 10.38 6.65
CA VAL A 98 -1.75 8.94 6.38
C VAL A 98 -1.87 8.14 7.68
N ASP A 99 -2.59 7.02 7.64
CA ASP A 99 -2.67 6.09 8.78
C ASP A 99 -1.44 5.20 8.87
N TYR A 100 -0.89 4.79 7.72
CA TYR A 100 0.23 3.85 7.63
C TYR A 100 1.27 4.29 6.61
N ILE A 101 2.52 3.87 6.85
CA ILE A 101 3.64 4.05 5.93
C ILE A 101 4.31 2.69 5.72
N SER A 102 4.27 2.19 4.49
CA SER A 102 4.98 0.98 4.09
C SER A 102 6.43 1.29 3.76
N VAL A 103 7.37 0.66 4.46
CA VAL A 103 8.82 0.87 4.24
C VAL A 103 9.49 -0.47 3.89
N SER A 104 9.66 -0.73 2.60
CA SER A 104 10.26 -1.98 2.10
C SER A 104 11.72 -2.15 2.51
N GLN A 105 12.45 -1.04 2.68
CA GLN A 105 13.86 -1.02 3.07
C GLN A 105 14.13 -1.75 4.39
N LEU A 106 13.16 -1.79 5.31
CA LEU A 106 13.27 -2.50 6.60
C LEU A 106 13.48 -4.01 6.46
N THR A 107 13.09 -4.61 5.32
CA THR A 107 13.16 -6.06 5.13
C THR A 107 13.93 -6.48 3.88
N GLN A 108 14.02 -5.63 2.87
CA GLN A 108 14.70 -5.95 1.60
C GLN A 108 16.19 -5.58 1.60
N SER A 109 16.60 -4.66 2.47
CA SER A 109 17.96 -4.13 2.54
C SER A 109 18.31 -3.82 3.99
N VAL A 110 18.69 -4.86 4.75
CA VAL A 110 19.00 -4.73 6.18
C VAL A 110 20.50 -4.54 6.37
N LYS A 111 20.90 -3.52 7.13
CA LYS A 111 22.26 -3.41 7.66
C LYS A 111 22.37 -4.35 8.87
N ALA A 112 23.15 -5.41 8.74
CA ALA A 112 23.40 -6.32 9.85
C ALA A 112 24.11 -5.58 10.99
N PHE A 113 23.74 -5.88 12.23
CA PHE A 113 24.51 -5.46 13.39
C PHE A 113 25.85 -6.20 13.40
N ASP A 114 26.89 -5.48 13.79
CA ASP A 114 28.21 -6.06 13.99
C ASP A 114 28.25 -6.76 15.35
N PHE A 115 28.45 -8.08 15.35
CA PHE A 115 28.50 -8.88 16.55
C PHE A 115 29.89 -9.50 16.68
N SER A 116 30.47 -9.44 17.88
CA SER A 116 31.68 -10.18 18.23
C SER A 116 31.41 -11.14 19.38
N PHE A 117 31.98 -12.33 19.30
CA PHE A 117 31.92 -13.34 20.35
C PHE A 117 33.33 -13.64 20.84
N ARG A 118 33.61 -13.30 22.11
CA ARG A 118 34.90 -13.57 22.74
C ARG A 118 34.75 -14.76 23.68
N VAL A 119 35.53 -15.81 23.43
CA VAL A 119 35.62 -16.98 24.30
C VAL A 119 36.89 -16.88 25.14
N SER A 120 36.75 -17.01 26.46
CA SER A 120 37.87 -17.11 27.41
C SER A 120 37.90 -18.49 28.05
N ARG A 121 39.09 -18.96 28.38
CA ARG A 121 39.37 -20.28 28.94
C ARG A 121 39.19 -20.32 30.45
#